data_AF-A0A5E4BVY7-F1
#
_entry.id   AF-A0A5E4BVY7-F1
#
_cell.length_a   1.000
_cell.length_b   1.000
_cell.length_c   1.000
_cell.angle_alpha   90.00
_cell.angle_beta   90.00
_cell.angle_gamma   90.00
#
_symmetry.space_group_name_H-M   'P 1'
#
loop_
_entity.id
_entity.type
_entity.pdbx_description
1 polymer ?
#
loop_
_entity_poly.entity_id
_entity_poly.type
_entity_poly.pdbx_seq_one_letter_code
_entity_poly.pdbx_strand_id
1 'polypeptide(L)'
;MVLTLRLHRALDCNPAPAVSGFGRSVRIFLADSQGFHRFMANDLEHEDVVETAVFGAENNLIVTGSRDALIQVWSLSEQGTLLDVLEGVGAPASLLVRGGALVASASQQSSSFKVWDLTCTQRPRASAPFLDRTGLTAVSHNGSYIYFPKIGDKNKVTIWDVAEGEEQDSLDTSNEVKCLEVAEQAQLLFTGLVSGIVLVFPLNSRQDVMCIPPPEARKAINCMSLSKNEDRLAIAYDNIVLVLDISPGDPCPVIDGPTYTFYTQLPETIACVAVLTDYRVVYGMTNGDLFLYECANSKVFPLEAHRSRVTCVEVSHQEQLAVSGSEEALLCLWELEACKWKFKMSYTVRDLPHHIHSGSWL
;
A
#
# COMPACT_ATOMS: atom_id res chain seq x y z
N MET A 1 13.43 10.46 -0.23
CA MET A 1 12.58 9.30 0.09
C MET A 1 11.89 8.90 -1.20
N VAL A 2 12.12 7.70 -1.75
CA VAL A 2 11.16 7.17 -2.73
C VAL A 2 10.07 6.54 -1.92
N LEU A 3 8.88 7.12 -2.00
CA LEU A 3 7.73 6.28 -1.78
C LEU A 3 7.57 5.45 -3.04
N THR A 4 7.78 4.15 -2.85
CA THR A 4 6.96 3.22 -3.60
C THR A 4 5.58 3.43 -3.03
N LEU A 5 4.80 4.18 -3.78
CA LEU A 5 3.47 4.60 -3.40
C LEU A 5 2.68 3.32 -3.15
N ARG A 6 2.06 3.18 -1.97
CA ARG A 6 1.23 2.02 -1.65
C ARG A 6 0.16 1.89 -2.73
N LEU A 7 0.43 1.02 -3.70
CA LEU A 7 -0.48 0.66 -4.77
C LEU A 7 -1.65 -0.04 -4.10
N HIS A 8 -2.72 0.70 -3.84
CA HIS A 8 -4.00 0.09 -3.52
C HIS A 8 -4.50 -0.56 -4.81
N ARG A 9 -4.12 -1.83 -5.01
CA ARG A 9 -4.53 -2.75 -6.09
C ARG A 9 -4.84 -2.05 -7.43
N ALA A 10 -3.80 -1.70 -8.17
CA ALA A 10 -3.91 -1.40 -9.61
C ALA A 10 -2.98 -2.36 -10.38
N LEU A 11 -3.42 -3.60 -10.58
CA LEU A 11 -2.67 -4.62 -11.34
C LEU A 11 -3.57 -5.31 -12.38
N ASP A 12 -4.58 -4.60 -12.89
CA ASP A 12 -5.55 -5.16 -13.84
C ASP A 12 -5.06 -5.15 -15.30
N CYS A 13 -3.79 -4.82 -15.54
CA CYS A 13 -3.20 -4.82 -16.87
C CYS A 13 -1.80 -5.43 -16.86
N ASN A 14 -1.50 -6.26 -17.85
CA ASN A 14 -0.14 -6.63 -18.22
C ASN A 14 0.25 -5.78 -19.45
N PRO A 15 1.32 -4.97 -19.41
CA PRO A 15 2.22 -4.73 -18.27
C PRO A 15 1.61 -3.82 -17.19
N ALA A 16 1.99 -4.08 -15.93
CA ALA A 16 1.45 -3.37 -14.79
C ALA A 16 2.17 -2.02 -14.58
N PRO A 17 1.43 -0.91 -14.41
CA PRO A 17 2.03 0.38 -14.13
C PRO A 17 2.52 0.45 -12.67
N ALA A 18 3.82 0.63 -12.49
CA ALA A 18 4.46 0.95 -11.22
C ALA A 18 4.72 2.47 -11.15
N VAL A 19 4.51 3.05 -9.97
CA VAL A 19 4.80 4.46 -9.71
C VAL A 19 5.93 4.59 -8.72
N SER A 20 6.88 5.47 -9.03
CA SER A 20 7.93 5.90 -8.11
C SER A 20 7.83 7.40 -7.88
N GLY A 21 7.58 7.83 -6.65
CA GLY A 21 7.83 9.24 -6.28
C GLY A 21 9.28 9.39 -5.82
N PHE A 22 9.99 10.45 -6.21
CA PHE A 22 11.33 10.77 -5.70
C PHE A 22 11.48 12.27 -5.50
N GLY A 23 11.61 12.69 -4.23
CA GLY A 23 11.65 14.11 -3.92
C GLY A 23 10.41 14.78 -4.51
N ARG A 24 10.59 15.79 -5.35
CA ARG A 24 9.52 16.58 -5.96
C ARG A 24 8.92 15.98 -7.23
N SER A 25 9.40 14.83 -7.68
CA SER A 25 9.06 14.29 -8.99
C SER A 25 8.37 12.94 -8.86
N VAL A 26 7.38 12.67 -9.70
CA VAL A 26 6.78 11.34 -9.86
C VAL A 26 7.10 10.81 -11.24
N ARG A 27 7.52 9.55 -11.30
CA ARG A 27 7.76 8.81 -12.53
C ARG A 27 6.91 7.56 -12.56
N ILE A 28 6.47 7.21 -13.77
CA ILE A 28 5.61 6.06 -14.01
C ILE A 28 6.34 5.12 -14.95
N PHE A 29 6.34 3.85 -14.58
CA PHE A 29 7.01 2.78 -15.29
C PHE A 29 6.01 1.67 -15.56
N LEU A 30 6.18 0.98 -16.68
CA LEU A 30 5.61 -0.34 -16.88
C LEU A 30 6.65 -1.34 -16.41
N ALA A 31 6.27 -2.23 -15.50
CA ALA A 31 7.13 -3.31 -15.03
C ALA A 31 6.69 -4.62 -15.69
N ASP A 32 7.63 -5.29 -16.36
CA ASP A 32 7.41 -6.58 -17.00
C ASP A 32 8.61 -7.52 -16.85
N SER A 33 8.53 -8.69 -17.46
CA SER A 33 9.62 -9.68 -17.43
C SER A 33 10.96 -9.20 -18.02
N GLN A 34 10.95 -8.14 -18.83
CA GLN A 34 12.09 -7.51 -19.49
C GLN A 34 12.63 -6.29 -18.72
N GLY A 35 11.93 -5.83 -17.68
CA GLY A 35 12.40 -4.82 -16.73
C GLY A 35 11.44 -3.66 -16.54
N PHE A 36 12.00 -2.50 -16.18
CA PHE A 36 11.25 -1.26 -16.03
C PHE A 36 11.34 -0.43 -17.32
N HIS A 37 10.19 -0.20 -17.95
CA HIS A 37 10.07 0.66 -19.12
C HIS A 37 9.42 1.96 -18.71
N ARG A 38 10.05 3.09 -19.03
CA ARG A 38 9.49 4.40 -18.68
C ARG A 38 8.19 4.60 -19.45
N PHE A 39 7.07 4.77 -18.75
CA PHE A 39 5.76 4.94 -19.36
C PHE A 39 5.59 6.35 -19.93
N MET A 40 6.18 7.36 -19.27
CA MET A 40 6.02 8.78 -19.62
C MET A 40 7.35 9.42 -19.97
N ALA A 41 7.34 10.34 -20.94
CA ALA A 41 8.53 11.06 -21.36
C ALA A 41 9.03 12.06 -20.29
N ASN A 42 8.10 12.62 -19.52
CA ASN A 42 8.34 13.66 -18.52
C ASN A 42 8.09 13.15 -17.10
N ASP A 43 8.73 13.81 -16.15
CA ASP A 43 8.47 13.63 -14.72
C ASP A 43 7.29 14.53 -14.33
N LEU A 44 6.43 14.04 -13.44
CA LEU A 44 5.34 14.85 -12.87
C LEU A 44 5.90 15.63 -11.69
N GLU A 45 6.02 16.95 -11.82
CA GLU A 45 6.72 17.80 -10.85
C GLU A 45 5.76 18.50 -9.89
N HIS A 46 6.13 18.47 -8.61
CA HIS A 46 5.54 19.20 -7.49
C HIS A 46 6.54 20.25 -6.97
N GLU A 47 6.08 21.17 -6.11
CA GLU A 47 6.95 22.20 -5.51
C GLU A 47 7.69 21.68 -4.27
N ASP A 48 7.23 20.55 -3.70
CA ASP A 48 7.89 19.87 -2.58
C ASP A 48 7.76 18.34 -2.69
N VAL A 49 8.25 17.60 -1.69
CA VAL A 49 8.34 16.15 -1.69
C VAL A 49 6.97 15.50 -1.88
N VAL A 50 6.85 14.63 -2.89
CA VAL A 50 5.67 13.80 -3.12
C VAL A 50 5.62 12.67 -2.11
N GLU A 51 4.50 12.57 -1.40
CA GLU A 51 4.28 11.64 -0.30
C GLU A 51 3.35 10.48 -0.67
N THR A 52 2.43 10.67 -1.61
CA THR A 52 1.40 9.67 -1.93
C THR A 52 0.91 9.77 -3.38
N ALA A 53 0.40 8.69 -3.97
CA ALA A 53 -0.29 8.71 -5.25
C ALA A 53 -1.20 7.50 -5.45
N VAL A 54 -2.21 7.66 -6.30
CA VAL A 54 -3.20 6.63 -6.63
C VAL A 54 -3.63 6.75 -8.10
N PHE A 55 -3.91 5.62 -8.75
CA PHE A 55 -4.42 5.58 -10.12
C PHE A 55 -5.95 5.81 -10.18
N GLY A 56 -6.40 6.53 -11.22
CA GLY A 56 -7.83 6.80 -11.50
C GLY A 56 -8.54 5.66 -12.22
N ALA A 57 -9.88 5.71 -12.25
CA ALA A 57 -10.82 4.63 -12.64
C ALA A 57 -10.36 3.73 -13.78
N GLU A 58 -10.02 4.38 -14.88
CA GLU A 58 -9.70 3.78 -16.17
C GLU A 58 -8.18 3.64 -16.39
N ASN A 59 -7.35 3.72 -15.35
CA ASN A 59 -5.88 3.83 -15.44
C ASN A 59 -5.38 4.94 -16.38
N ASN A 60 -6.23 5.93 -16.64
CA ASN A 60 -5.94 7.05 -17.53
C ASN A 60 -5.49 8.31 -16.79
N LEU A 61 -5.58 8.29 -15.45
CA LEU A 61 -5.19 9.39 -14.57
C LEU A 61 -4.36 8.89 -13.41
N ILE A 62 -3.51 9.76 -12.86
CA ILE A 62 -2.86 9.57 -11.57
C ILE A 62 -3.10 10.80 -10.70
N VAL A 63 -3.47 10.57 -9.44
CA VAL A 63 -3.58 11.62 -8.42
C VAL A 63 -2.38 11.49 -7.50
N THR A 64 -1.72 12.61 -7.23
CA THR A 64 -0.46 12.68 -6.47
C THR A 64 -0.60 13.71 -5.36
N GLY A 65 -0.05 13.44 -4.18
CA GLY A 65 -0.11 14.31 -3.00
C GLY A 65 1.29 14.64 -2.50
N SER A 66 1.53 15.92 -2.18
CA SER A 66 2.86 16.47 -1.88
C SER A 66 2.89 17.26 -0.57
N ARG A 67 4.11 17.50 -0.07
CA ARG A 67 4.42 18.38 1.08
C ARG A 67 4.14 19.85 0.83
N ASP A 68 3.93 20.25 -0.42
CA ASP A 68 3.41 21.58 -0.76
C ASP A 68 1.93 21.77 -0.41
N ALA A 69 1.31 20.75 0.21
CA ALA A 69 -0.10 20.69 0.59
C ALA A 69 -1.08 20.69 -0.60
N LEU A 70 -0.57 20.47 -1.82
CA LEU A 70 -1.36 20.31 -3.02
C LEU A 70 -1.54 18.83 -3.36
N ILE A 71 -2.67 18.56 -3.99
CA ILE A 71 -2.96 17.29 -4.62
C ILE A 71 -3.11 17.58 -6.11
N GLN A 72 -2.34 16.92 -6.94
CA GLN A 72 -2.32 17.15 -8.38
C GLN A 72 -2.87 15.94 -9.12
N VAL A 73 -3.77 16.21 -10.06
CA VAL A 73 -4.40 15.22 -10.95
C VAL A 73 -3.75 15.31 -12.31
N TRP A 74 -3.18 14.21 -12.78
CA TRP A 74 -2.42 14.15 -14.02
C TRP A 74 -3.03 13.16 -15.00
N SER A 75 -2.94 13.49 -16.28
CA SER A 75 -3.22 12.56 -17.38
C SER A 75 -2.09 11.55 -17.54
N LEU A 76 -2.43 10.28 -17.68
CA LEU A 76 -1.52 9.19 -18.04
C LEU A 76 -1.36 9.07 -19.57
N SER A 77 -1.03 10.20 -20.19
CA SER A 77 -0.60 10.28 -21.59
C SER A 77 0.93 10.27 -21.67
N GLU A 78 1.51 10.01 -22.85
CA GLU A 78 2.97 9.98 -23.04
C GLU A 78 3.70 11.21 -22.45
N GLN A 79 3.07 12.38 -22.48
CA GLN A 79 3.66 13.65 -22.03
C GLN A 79 3.37 13.98 -20.56
N GLY A 80 2.34 13.41 -19.95
CA GLY A 80 1.90 13.73 -18.59
C GLY A 80 1.43 15.16 -18.42
N THR A 81 0.15 15.40 -18.63
CA THR A 81 -0.41 16.74 -18.48
C THR A 81 -1.06 16.92 -17.11
N LEU A 82 -0.75 18.03 -16.44
CA LEU A 82 -1.47 18.44 -15.24
C LEU A 82 -2.89 18.83 -15.65
N LEU A 83 -3.88 18.09 -15.15
CA LEU A 83 -5.29 18.32 -15.46
C LEU A 83 -5.95 19.19 -14.41
N ASP A 84 -5.62 18.99 -13.13
CA ASP A 84 -6.20 19.77 -12.04
C ASP A 84 -5.30 19.80 -10.79
N VAL A 85 -5.56 20.80 -9.94
CA VAL A 85 -4.94 20.97 -8.62
C VAL A 85 -6.04 21.06 -7.58
N LEU A 86 -6.07 20.07 -6.69
CA LEU A 86 -7.05 19.95 -5.61
C LEU A 86 -6.44 20.51 -4.33
N GLU A 87 -7.12 21.51 -3.78
CA GLU A 87 -6.80 22.00 -2.44
C GLU A 87 -7.26 20.98 -1.40
N GLY A 88 -6.29 20.28 -0.83
CA GLY A 88 -6.47 19.36 0.28
C GLY A 88 -6.95 20.05 1.56
N VAL A 89 -6.59 19.47 2.69
CA VAL A 89 -7.03 19.93 4.02
C VAL A 89 -6.13 21.03 4.60
N GLY A 90 -5.43 21.77 3.75
CA GLY A 90 -4.46 22.80 4.17
C GLY A 90 -3.19 22.24 4.81
N ALA A 91 -2.88 20.97 4.57
CA ALA A 91 -1.69 20.27 5.06
C ALA A 91 -1.21 19.24 4.02
N PRO A 92 0.05 18.79 4.08
CA PRO A 92 0.59 17.74 3.22
C PRO A 92 -0.29 16.50 3.15
N ALA A 93 -0.69 16.10 1.95
CA ALA A 93 -1.41 14.85 1.74
C ALA A 93 -0.43 13.69 1.97
N SER A 94 -0.59 12.95 3.07
CA SER A 94 0.25 11.79 3.39
C SER A 94 -0.34 10.47 2.91
N LEU A 95 -1.62 10.49 2.50
CA LEU A 95 -2.35 9.32 2.04
C LEU A 95 -3.38 9.74 1.00
N LEU A 96 -3.43 9.00 -0.11
CA LEU A 96 -4.46 9.09 -1.14
C LEU A 96 -5.06 7.71 -1.31
N VAL A 97 -6.39 7.64 -1.38
CA VAL A 97 -7.10 6.40 -1.64
C VAL A 97 -8.20 6.65 -2.65
N ARG A 98 -8.52 5.64 -3.45
CA ARG A 98 -9.51 5.74 -4.52
C ARG A 98 -10.60 4.71 -4.30
N GLY A 99 -11.85 5.16 -4.38
CA GLY A 99 -13.05 4.34 -4.36
C GLY A 99 -13.89 4.65 -5.60
N GLY A 100 -13.86 3.78 -6.61
CA GLY A 100 -14.57 4.02 -7.86
C GLY A 100 -14.02 5.27 -8.57
N ALA A 101 -14.84 6.30 -8.74
CA ALA A 101 -14.41 7.59 -9.31
C ALA A 101 -14.00 8.63 -8.27
N LEU A 102 -14.12 8.31 -6.98
CA LEU A 102 -13.82 9.22 -5.89
C LEU A 102 -12.40 8.99 -5.40
N VAL A 103 -11.73 10.07 -5.02
CA VAL A 103 -10.42 10.05 -4.37
C VAL A 103 -10.52 10.74 -3.03
N ALA A 104 -10.05 10.08 -1.98
CA ALA A 104 -9.91 10.62 -0.64
C ALA A 104 -8.45 10.97 -0.37
N SER A 105 -8.19 12.11 0.28
CA SER A 105 -6.86 12.50 0.75
C SER A 105 -6.87 12.84 2.22
N ALA A 106 -5.97 12.20 2.96
CA ALA A 106 -5.73 12.45 4.37
C ALA A 106 -4.31 12.97 4.64
N SER A 107 -4.11 13.61 5.79
CA SER A 107 -2.82 14.14 6.23
C SER A 107 -2.52 13.69 7.65
N GLN A 108 -1.30 13.22 7.93
CA GLN A 108 -0.84 12.99 9.30
C GLN A 108 -0.84 14.27 10.17
N GLN A 109 -0.83 15.46 9.54
CA GLN A 109 -0.77 16.75 10.23
C GLN A 109 -2.15 17.43 10.37
N SER A 110 -3.12 17.08 9.53
CA SER A 110 -4.47 17.63 9.60
C SER A 110 -5.43 16.63 10.20
N SER A 111 -6.34 17.09 11.04
CA SER A 111 -7.39 16.24 11.58
C SER A 111 -8.56 16.19 10.60
N SER A 112 -8.28 16.16 9.30
CA SER A 112 -9.31 16.03 8.28
C SER A 112 -8.72 15.38 7.04
N PHE A 113 -9.58 14.82 6.22
CA PHE A 113 -9.38 14.30 4.90
C PHE A 113 -10.47 14.93 4.04
N LYS A 114 -10.20 15.09 2.75
CA LYS A 114 -11.18 15.56 1.77
C LYS A 114 -11.41 14.45 0.76
N VAL A 115 -12.61 14.41 0.19
CA VAL A 115 -12.95 13.49 -0.89
C VAL A 115 -13.37 14.30 -2.10
N TRP A 116 -12.91 13.88 -3.28
CA TRP A 116 -13.21 14.51 -4.56
C TRP A 116 -13.75 13.49 -5.54
N ASP A 117 -14.81 13.86 -6.25
CA ASP A 117 -15.30 13.10 -7.40
C ASP A 117 -14.55 13.52 -8.67
N LEU A 118 -13.84 12.57 -9.31
CA LEU A 118 -13.07 12.80 -10.52
C LEU A 118 -13.88 12.62 -11.82
N THR A 119 -15.17 12.25 -11.76
CA THR A 119 -16.01 12.14 -12.97
C THR A 119 -16.37 13.48 -13.60
N CYS A 120 -16.30 14.57 -12.82
CA CYS A 120 -16.80 15.86 -13.26
C CYS A 120 -15.80 16.57 -14.17
N THR A 121 -16.13 16.67 -15.46
CA THR A 121 -15.28 17.14 -16.56
C THR A 121 -14.79 18.58 -16.46
N GLN A 122 -15.21 19.36 -15.44
CA GLN A 122 -14.78 20.75 -15.29
C GLN A 122 -14.07 21.07 -13.97
N ARG A 123 -14.46 20.48 -12.83
CA ARG A 123 -13.77 20.58 -11.52
C ARG A 123 -14.23 19.46 -10.57
N PRO A 124 -13.33 18.78 -9.85
CA PRO A 124 -13.69 17.82 -8.82
C PRO A 124 -14.43 18.50 -7.68
N ARG A 125 -15.56 17.89 -7.28
CA ARG A 125 -16.41 18.44 -6.24
C ARG A 125 -16.01 17.85 -4.90
N ALA A 126 -15.70 18.71 -3.93
CA ALA A 126 -15.40 18.28 -2.57
C ALA A 126 -16.67 17.77 -1.88
N SER A 127 -16.65 16.56 -1.33
CA SER A 127 -17.57 16.14 -0.27
C SER A 127 -16.89 16.25 1.10
N ALA A 128 -17.71 16.19 2.17
CA ALA A 128 -17.42 16.74 3.49
C ALA A 128 -16.05 16.35 4.08
N PRO A 129 -15.36 17.27 4.79
CA PRO A 129 -14.09 16.97 5.41
C PRO A 129 -14.26 16.06 6.65
N PHE A 130 -13.47 14.98 6.77
CA PHE A 130 -13.52 14.05 7.91
C PHE A 130 -12.15 13.75 8.52
N LEU A 131 -12.05 13.52 9.83
CA LEU A 131 -10.84 13.41 10.66
C LEU A 131 -10.02 12.07 10.64
N ASP A 132 -9.02 11.89 9.76
CA ASP A 132 -8.02 10.76 9.82
C ASP A 132 -6.54 11.22 9.72
N ARG A 133 -5.69 10.82 10.69
CA ARG A 133 -4.22 11.10 10.78
C ARG A 133 -3.40 9.80 10.91
N THR A 134 -4.05 8.65 10.88
CA THR A 134 -3.38 7.38 11.24
C THR A 134 -2.51 6.85 10.12
N GLY A 135 -2.77 7.27 8.87
CA GLY A 135 -2.14 6.67 7.69
C GLY A 135 -2.65 5.25 7.39
N LEU A 136 -3.72 4.83 8.09
CA LEU A 136 -4.29 3.50 8.02
C LEU A 136 -5.67 3.61 7.39
N THR A 137 -5.78 3.26 6.12
CA THR A 137 -7.05 3.18 5.42
C THR A 137 -7.11 1.89 4.64
N ALA A 138 -8.32 1.37 4.47
CA ALA A 138 -8.62 0.36 3.48
C ALA A 138 -9.91 0.76 2.76
N VAL A 139 -10.01 0.42 1.47
CA VAL A 139 -11.16 0.80 0.64
C VAL A 139 -11.72 -0.43 -0.02
N SER A 140 -13.05 -0.53 -0.02
CA SER A 140 -13.78 -1.59 -0.68
C SER A 140 -13.49 -1.57 -2.18
N HIS A 141 -13.44 -2.73 -2.84
CA HIS A 141 -13.05 -2.78 -4.26
C HIS A 141 -14.05 -2.05 -5.17
N ASN A 142 -15.35 -2.11 -4.83
CA ASN A 142 -16.39 -1.32 -5.49
C ASN A 142 -16.28 0.19 -5.21
N GLY A 143 -15.42 0.58 -4.28
CA GLY A 143 -15.22 1.96 -3.87
C GLY A 143 -16.36 2.59 -3.09
N SER A 144 -17.35 1.80 -2.67
CA SER A 144 -18.52 2.26 -1.94
C SER A 144 -18.22 2.65 -0.49
N TYR A 145 -17.19 2.05 0.12
CA TYR A 145 -16.85 2.28 1.53
C TYR A 145 -15.35 2.51 1.75
N ILE A 146 -15.05 3.44 2.65
CA ILE A 146 -13.70 3.68 3.18
C ILE A 146 -13.70 3.30 4.66
N TYR A 147 -12.74 2.46 5.06
CA TYR A 147 -12.51 2.04 6.43
C TYR A 147 -11.24 2.69 6.95
N PHE A 148 -11.29 3.34 8.11
CA PHE A 148 -10.13 3.95 8.74
C PHE A 148 -10.32 4.13 10.25
N PRO A 149 -9.25 4.17 11.07
CA PRO A 149 -9.36 4.52 12.48
C PRO A 149 -9.39 6.04 12.68
N LYS A 150 -10.29 6.51 13.55
CA LYS A 150 -10.41 7.94 13.86
C LYS A 150 -9.38 8.38 14.89
N ILE A 151 -8.88 9.60 14.73
CA ILE A 151 -7.93 10.19 15.67
C ILE A 151 -8.63 10.51 16.98
N GLY A 152 -8.05 10.08 18.09
CA GLY A 152 -8.64 10.25 19.42
C GLY A 152 -9.58 9.11 19.82
N ASP A 153 -10.03 8.30 18.86
CA ASP A 153 -10.74 7.05 19.11
C ASP A 153 -10.08 5.88 18.36
N LYS A 154 -8.84 5.59 18.80
CA LYS A 154 -7.96 4.59 18.19
C LYS A 154 -8.50 3.16 18.28
N ASN A 155 -9.53 2.95 19.10
CA ASN A 155 -10.15 1.64 19.35
C ASN A 155 -11.42 1.46 18.52
N LYS A 156 -11.56 2.21 17.42
CA LYS A 156 -12.64 2.03 16.45
C LYS A 156 -12.13 2.15 15.01
N VAL A 157 -12.83 1.48 14.10
CA VAL A 157 -12.74 1.70 12.65
C VAL A 157 -14.03 2.37 12.21
N THR A 158 -13.94 3.57 11.67
CA THR A 158 -15.08 4.27 11.06
C THR A 158 -15.32 3.73 9.64
N ILE A 159 -16.60 3.61 9.29
CA ILE A 159 -17.09 3.24 7.97
C ILE A 159 -17.68 4.50 7.34
N TRP A 160 -17.11 4.92 6.22
CA TRP A 160 -17.57 6.08 5.46
C TRP A 160 -18.23 5.65 4.17
N ASP A 161 -19.48 6.07 3.96
CA ASP A 161 -20.19 5.84 2.70
C ASP A 161 -19.72 6.87 1.67
N VAL A 162 -19.15 6.36 0.59
CA VAL A 162 -18.55 7.16 -0.46
C VAL A 162 -19.60 7.82 -1.34
N ALA A 163 -20.76 7.19 -1.54
CA ALA A 163 -21.84 7.72 -2.37
C ALA A 163 -22.58 8.87 -1.68
N GLU A 164 -22.89 8.71 -0.39
CA GLU A 164 -23.55 9.75 0.41
C GLU A 164 -22.57 10.82 0.92
N GLY A 165 -21.29 10.47 1.04
CA GLY A 165 -20.26 11.39 1.53
C GLY A 165 -20.40 11.70 3.02
N GLU A 166 -20.77 10.70 3.81
CA GLU A 166 -20.93 10.81 5.26
C GLU A 166 -20.46 9.56 6.03
N GLU A 167 -20.25 9.72 7.33
CA GLU A 167 -19.96 8.61 8.25
C GLU A 167 -21.21 7.76 8.39
N GLN A 168 -21.14 6.52 7.90
CA GLN A 168 -22.27 5.61 7.95
C GLN A 168 -22.33 4.89 9.29
N ASP A 169 -21.18 4.47 9.83
CA ASP A 169 -21.10 3.60 11.01
C ASP A 169 -19.68 3.48 11.59
N SER A 170 -19.51 2.73 12.69
CA SER A 170 -18.21 2.42 13.29
C SER A 170 -18.15 0.99 13.86
N LEU A 171 -16.97 0.37 13.79
CA LEU A 171 -16.66 -0.95 14.33
C LEU A 171 -15.73 -0.81 15.54
N ASP A 172 -16.07 -1.42 16.68
CA ASP A 172 -15.24 -1.38 17.88
C ASP A 172 -14.08 -2.38 17.79
N THR A 173 -12.85 -1.93 18.05
CA THR A 173 -11.63 -2.74 17.82
C THR A 173 -10.90 -3.20 19.07
N SER A 174 -11.41 -2.97 20.28
CA SER A 174 -10.81 -3.36 21.58
C SER A 174 -9.40 -2.83 21.90
N ASN A 175 -8.62 -2.42 20.90
CA ASN A 175 -7.26 -1.87 20.99
C ASN A 175 -6.95 -1.04 19.73
N GLU A 176 -5.79 -0.37 19.74
CA GLU A 176 -5.32 0.47 18.65
C GLU A 176 -5.15 -0.32 17.35
N VAL A 177 -5.78 0.17 16.28
CA VAL A 177 -5.63 -0.38 14.92
C VAL A 177 -4.27 -0.04 14.35
N LYS A 178 -3.59 -1.02 13.76
CA LYS A 178 -2.26 -0.89 13.16
C LYS A 178 -2.22 -1.19 11.66
N CYS A 179 -3.17 -1.99 11.15
CA CYS A 179 -3.34 -2.22 9.71
C CYS A 179 -4.74 -2.71 9.40
N LEU A 180 -5.20 -2.45 8.16
CA LEU A 180 -6.51 -2.82 7.64
C LEU A 180 -6.32 -3.48 6.28
N GLU A 181 -7.05 -4.56 6.01
CA GLU A 181 -7.10 -5.25 4.73
C GLU A 181 -8.55 -5.61 4.41
N VAL A 182 -9.03 -5.31 3.20
CA VAL A 182 -10.39 -5.63 2.76
C VAL A 182 -10.34 -6.78 1.75
N ALA A 183 -11.00 -7.89 2.08
CA ALA A 183 -11.26 -8.99 1.18
C ALA A 183 -12.70 -8.87 0.66
N GLU A 184 -12.88 -8.19 -0.46
CA GLU A 184 -14.21 -7.88 -1.00
C GLU A 184 -14.95 -9.15 -1.48
N GLN A 185 -14.27 -10.06 -2.18
CA GLN A 185 -14.87 -11.30 -2.68
C GLN A 185 -15.29 -12.20 -1.53
N ALA A 186 -14.47 -12.23 -0.46
CA ALA A 186 -14.81 -12.92 0.78
C ALA A 186 -15.83 -12.13 1.64
N GLN A 187 -16.08 -10.86 1.33
CA GLN A 187 -16.93 -9.96 2.12
C GLN A 187 -16.44 -9.82 3.58
N LEU A 188 -15.13 -9.65 3.76
CA LEU A 188 -14.47 -9.50 5.07
C LEU A 188 -13.60 -8.24 5.15
N LEU A 189 -13.58 -7.60 6.32
CA LEU A 189 -12.60 -6.62 6.72
C LEU A 189 -11.71 -7.20 7.81
N PHE A 190 -10.41 -7.27 7.56
CA PHE A 190 -9.38 -7.64 8.52
C PHE A 190 -8.81 -6.39 9.19
N THR A 191 -8.77 -6.40 10.51
CA THR A 191 -8.27 -5.30 11.34
C THR A 191 -7.19 -5.82 12.28
N GLY A 192 -5.94 -5.53 11.96
CA GLY A 192 -4.79 -5.92 12.75
C GLY A 192 -4.49 -4.91 13.84
N LEU A 193 -4.40 -5.36 15.09
CA LEU A 193 -4.25 -4.51 16.27
C LEU A 193 -2.83 -4.51 16.85
N VAL A 194 -2.52 -3.46 17.62
CA VAL A 194 -1.29 -3.38 18.43
C VAL A 194 -1.21 -4.51 19.48
N SER A 195 -2.36 -5.04 19.92
CA SER A 195 -2.41 -6.20 20.84
C SER A 195 -1.91 -7.50 20.22
N GLY A 196 -1.81 -7.56 18.89
CA GLY A 196 -1.49 -8.75 18.12
C GLY A 196 -2.69 -9.56 17.64
N ILE A 197 -3.90 -9.19 18.08
CA ILE A 197 -5.16 -9.80 17.63
C ILE A 197 -5.52 -9.25 16.25
N VAL A 198 -6.05 -10.10 15.37
CA VAL A 198 -6.79 -9.64 14.19
C VAL A 198 -8.27 -9.81 14.45
N LEU A 199 -9.03 -8.72 14.31
CA LEU A 199 -10.48 -8.76 14.26
C LEU A 199 -10.93 -8.89 12.81
N VAL A 200 -11.91 -9.74 12.56
CA VAL A 200 -12.46 -9.96 11.23
C VAL A 200 -13.95 -9.65 11.28
N PHE A 201 -14.36 -8.68 10.48
CA PHE A 201 -15.73 -8.20 10.39
C PHE A 201 -16.34 -8.58 9.03
N PRO A 202 -17.46 -9.31 8.98
CA PRO A 202 -18.23 -9.47 7.76
C PRO A 202 -18.78 -8.13 7.28
N LEU A 203 -18.54 -7.78 6.02
CA LEU A 203 -19.00 -6.50 5.45
C LEU A 203 -20.53 -6.40 5.42
N ASN A 204 -21.20 -7.55 5.29
CA ASN A 204 -22.66 -7.67 5.25
C ASN A 204 -23.33 -7.75 6.64
N SER A 205 -22.56 -8.04 7.70
CA SER A 205 -23.08 -8.20 9.07
C SER A 205 -22.10 -7.60 10.07
N ARG A 206 -22.36 -6.34 10.43
CA ARG A 206 -21.47 -5.53 11.28
C ARG A 206 -21.50 -5.89 12.78
N GLN A 207 -22.32 -6.87 13.16
CA GLN A 207 -22.45 -7.34 14.54
C GLN A 207 -21.65 -8.61 14.82
N ASP A 208 -21.29 -9.37 13.79
CA ASP A 208 -20.51 -10.59 13.93
C ASP A 208 -19.03 -10.25 13.86
N VAL A 209 -18.25 -10.65 14.86
CA VAL A 209 -16.80 -10.43 14.88
C VAL A 209 -16.09 -11.74 15.16
N MET A 210 -15.20 -12.14 14.26
CA MET A 210 -14.26 -13.24 14.49
C MET A 210 -12.93 -12.68 14.99
N CYS A 211 -12.22 -13.48 15.78
CA CYS A 211 -10.94 -13.09 16.35
C CYS A 211 -9.89 -14.13 16.00
N ILE A 212 -8.80 -13.69 15.38
CA ILE A 212 -7.59 -14.50 15.21
C ILE A 212 -6.63 -14.10 16.34
N PRO A 213 -6.37 -15.00 17.30
CA PRO A 213 -5.49 -14.71 18.43
C PRO A 213 -4.02 -14.66 17.98
N PRO A 214 -3.17 -13.88 18.67
CA PRO A 214 -1.74 -13.89 18.40
C PRO A 214 -1.13 -15.26 18.74
N PRO A 215 -0.07 -15.69 18.02
CA PRO A 215 0.56 -17.00 18.25
C PRO A 215 1.30 -17.09 19.59
N GLU A 216 1.75 -15.96 20.13
CA GLU A 216 2.51 -15.83 21.39
C GLU A 216 2.00 -14.65 22.22
N ALA A 217 2.46 -14.53 23.46
CA ALA A 217 2.09 -13.40 24.33
C ALA A 217 2.55 -12.06 23.73
N ARG A 218 1.59 -11.30 23.21
CA ARG A 218 1.63 -9.88 22.78
C ARG A 218 2.86 -9.48 21.95
N LYS A 219 2.76 -9.71 20.64
CA LYS A 219 3.56 -9.00 19.62
C LYS A 219 2.63 -8.17 18.77
N ALA A 220 2.99 -6.92 18.49
CA ALA A 220 2.18 -6.06 17.64
C ALA A 220 2.22 -6.57 16.19
N ILE A 221 1.10 -6.53 15.49
CA ILE A 221 1.08 -6.82 14.05
C ILE A 221 1.80 -5.69 13.34
N ASN A 222 2.76 -5.99 12.47
CA ASN A 222 3.49 -5.00 11.69
C ASN A 222 2.83 -4.76 10.33
N CYS A 223 2.33 -5.82 9.70
CA CYS A 223 1.72 -5.77 8.38
C CYS A 223 0.80 -6.98 8.17
N MET A 224 -0.22 -6.83 7.33
CA MET A 224 -1.03 -7.93 6.80
C MET A 224 -1.06 -7.82 5.29
N SER A 225 -1.31 -8.93 4.60
CA SER A 225 -1.48 -8.92 3.14
C SER A 225 -2.35 -10.09 2.69
N LEU A 226 -3.31 -9.81 1.81
CA LEU A 226 -4.16 -10.81 1.16
C LEU A 226 -3.53 -11.29 -0.16
N SER A 227 -3.72 -12.57 -0.49
CA SER A 227 -3.45 -13.08 -1.84
C SER A 227 -4.38 -12.42 -2.86
N LYS A 228 -4.03 -12.52 -4.16
CA LYS A 228 -4.84 -11.91 -5.23
C LYS A 228 -6.25 -12.52 -5.34
N ASN A 229 -6.39 -13.79 -5.01
CA ASN A 229 -7.67 -14.49 -4.99
C ASN A 229 -8.43 -14.33 -3.66
N GLU A 230 -7.87 -13.59 -2.70
CA GLU A 230 -8.45 -13.39 -1.35
C GLU A 230 -8.70 -14.69 -0.58
N ASP A 231 -7.98 -15.74 -0.95
CA ASP A 231 -8.08 -17.07 -0.37
C ASP A 231 -6.98 -17.34 0.66
N ARG A 232 -6.03 -16.41 0.82
CA ARG A 232 -4.96 -16.47 1.82
C ARG A 232 -4.76 -15.11 2.48
N LEU A 233 -4.40 -15.14 3.76
CA LEU A 233 -3.95 -13.98 4.51
C LEU A 233 -2.60 -14.26 5.15
N ALA A 234 -1.60 -13.41 4.91
CA ALA A 234 -0.40 -13.34 5.72
C ALA A 234 -0.53 -12.28 6.82
N ILE A 235 -0.15 -12.64 8.03
CA ILE A 235 -0.07 -11.74 9.19
C ILE A 235 1.37 -11.72 9.67
N ALA A 236 2.00 -10.56 9.60
CA ALA A 236 3.38 -10.36 10.03
C ALA A 236 3.44 -9.69 11.40
N TYR A 237 4.19 -10.31 12.31
CA TYR A 237 4.59 -9.76 13.59
C TYR A 237 6.06 -9.30 13.51
N ASP A 238 6.78 -9.22 14.63
CA ASP A 238 8.19 -8.84 14.62
C ASP A 238 9.06 -9.85 13.87
N ASN A 239 9.00 -11.12 14.25
CA ASN A 239 9.83 -12.17 13.67
C ASN A 239 9.05 -13.43 13.27
N ILE A 240 7.72 -13.35 13.29
CA ILE A 240 6.79 -14.44 12.98
C ILE A 240 5.88 -14.01 11.85
N VAL A 241 5.61 -14.93 10.92
CA VAL A 241 4.53 -14.79 9.95
C VAL A 241 3.57 -15.97 10.09
N LEU A 242 2.28 -15.65 10.16
CA LEU A 242 1.19 -16.62 10.03
C LEU A 242 0.63 -16.54 8.61
N VAL A 243 0.32 -17.69 8.01
CA VAL A 243 -0.42 -17.78 6.75
C VAL A 243 -1.68 -18.60 7.01
N LEU A 244 -2.84 -18.00 6.74
CA LEU A 244 -4.16 -18.58 6.95
C LEU A 244 -4.87 -18.81 5.63
N ASP A 245 -5.69 -19.86 5.57
CA ASP A 245 -6.61 -20.10 4.48
C ASP A 245 -7.95 -19.39 4.74
N ILE A 246 -8.46 -18.69 3.73
CA ILE A 246 -9.80 -18.11 3.71
C ILE A 246 -10.61 -18.95 2.73
N SER A 247 -11.52 -19.77 3.25
CA SER A 247 -12.38 -20.62 2.43
C SER A 247 -13.78 -20.01 2.33
N PRO A 248 -14.43 -20.07 1.15
CA PRO A 248 -15.82 -19.65 1.04
C PRO A 248 -16.70 -20.51 1.95
N GLY A 249 -17.67 -19.88 2.59
CA GLY A 249 -18.61 -20.52 3.50
C GLY A 249 -19.96 -19.79 3.48
N ASP A 250 -21.00 -20.49 3.89
CA ASP A 250 -22.38 -19.99 3.98
C ASP A 250 -22.85 -20.17 5.44
N PRO A 251 -23.21 -19.10 6.17
CA PRO A 251 -23.45 -17.72 5.71
C PRO A 251 -22.20 -16.83 5.59
N CYS A 252 -21.06 -17.24 6.12
CA CYS A 252 -19.81 -16.46 6.09
C CYS A 252 -18.59 -17.35 5.77
N PRO A 253 -17.51 -16.76 5.23
CA PRO A 253 -16.26 -17.49 5.00
C PRO A 253 -15.70 -18.10 6.27
N VAL A 254 -15.02 -19.24 6.11
CA VAL A 254 -14.32 -19.95 7.17
C VAL A 254 -12.85 -19.55 7.13
N ILE A 255 -12.33 -19.15 8.29
CA ILE A 255 -10.91 -18.93 8.51
C ILE A 255 -10.45 -20.01 9.49
N ASP A 256 -9.80 -21.02 8.94
CA ASP A 256 -9.17 -22.04 9.76
C ASP A 256 -7.85 -21.50 10.32
N GLY A 257 -7.38 -22.07 11.43
CA GLY A 257 -6.13 -21.66 12.06
C GLY A 257 -4.95 -21.59 11.08
N PRO A 258 -3.79 -21.05 11.49
CA PRO A 258 -2.69 -20.82 10.56
C PRO A 258 -2.25 -22.13 9.90
N THR A 259 -2.47 -22.24 8.60
CA THR A 259 -2.00 -23.34 7.73
C THR A 259 -0.48 -23.44 7.82
N TYR A 260 0.20 -22.29 7.87
CA TYR A 260 1.63 -22.21 8.12
C TYR A 260 1.97 -21.15 9.14
N THR A 261 3.01 -21.44 9.92
CA THR A 261 3.67 -20.50 10.84
C THR A 261 5.16 -20.65 10.65
N PHE A 262 5.87 -19.54 10.42
CA PHE A 262 7.32 -19.56 10.35
C PHE A 262 7.95 -18.38 11.08
N TYR A 263 9.21 -18.58 11.45
CA TYR A 263 10.03 -17.63 12.19
C TYR A 263 11.22 -17.25 11.32
N THR A 264 11.53 -15.96 11.23
CA THR A 264 12.67 -15.49 10.40
C THR A 264 14.02 -15.92 10.97
N GLN A 265 14.09 -16.20 12.28
CA GLN A 265 15.33 -16.46 13.03
C GLN A 265 16.36 -15.32 12.92
N LEU A 266 15.90 -14.12 12.54
CA LEU A 266 16.69 -12.91 12.43
C LEU A 266 16.38 -11.97 13.60
N PRO A 267 17.35 -11.15 14.03
CA PRO A 267 17.15 -10.20 15.12
C PRO A 267 16.28 -9.00 14.71
N GLU A 268 16.24 -8.69 13.42
CA GLU A 268 15.50 -7.58 12.84
C GLU A 268 14.01 -7.87 12.69
N THR A 269 13.20 -6.82 12.58
CA THR A 269 11.74 -6.97 12.48
C THR A 269 11.24 -6.94 11.04
N ILE A 270 10.15 -7.66 10.80
CA ILE A 270 9.46 -7.65 9.52
C ILE A 270 8.72 -6.31 9.38
N ALA A 271 9.01 -5.59 8.31
CA ALA A 271 8.40 -4.30 8.00
C ALA A 271 7.17 -4.44 7.09
N CYS A 272 7.19 -5.37 6.14
CA CYS A 272 6.10 -5.61 5.20
C CYS A 272 6.08 -7.06 4.70
N VAL A 273 4.91 -7.53 4.26
CA VAL A 273 4.72 -8.86 3.69
C VAL A 273 3.79 -8.84 2.48
N ALA A 274 3.94 -9.82 1.59
CA ALA A 274 2.97 -10.17 0.56
C ALA A 274 2.89 -11.69 0.42
N VAL A 275 1.67 -12.24 0.41
CA VAL A 275 1.41 -13.67 0.26
C VAL A 275 0.95 -14.00 -1.15
N LEU A 276 1.42 -15.13 -1.66
CA LEU A 276 1.01 -15.72 -2.94
C LEU A 276 -0.01 -16.84 -2.71
N THR A 277 -0.78 -17.14 -3.75
CA THR A 277 -1.76 -18.24 -3.77
C THR A 277 -1.12 -19.62 -3.56
N ASP A 278 0.17 -19.78 -3.91
CA ASP A 278 0.94 -21.02 -3.72
C ASP A 278 1.65 -21.13 -2.36
N TYR A 279 1.22 -20.33 -1.37
CA TYR A 279 1.80 -20.27 -0.02
C TYR A 279 3.25 -19.80 0.03
N ARG A 280 3.76 -19.15 -1.02
CA ARG A 280 5.00 -18.38 -0.87
C ARG A 280 4.70 -17.02 -0.23
N VAL A 281 5.64 -16.54 0.58
CA VAL A 281 5.55 -15.23 1.24
C VAL A 281 6.79 -14.43 0.92
N VAL A 282 6.61 -13.25 0.31
CA VAL A 282 7.67 -12.25 0.22
C VAL A 282 7.61 -11.39 1.48
N TYR A 283 8.72 -11.23 2.18
CA TYR A 283 8.77 -10.38 3.37
C TYR A 283 10.02 -9.49 3.38
N GLY A 284 9.82 -8.23 3.73
CA GLY A 284 10.86 -7.20 3.81
C GLY A 284 11.13 -6.81 5.25
N MET A 285 12.38 -6.57 5.58
CA MET A 285 12.88 -6.32 6.94
C MET A 285 13.22 -4.83 7.16
N THR A 286 13.33 -4.44 8.43
CA THR A 286 13.74 -3.08 8.83
C THR A 286 15.17 -2.70 8.43
N ASN A 287 16.05 -3.68 8.27
CA ASN A 287 17.43 -3.46 7.83
C ASN A 287 17.61 -3.39 6.30
N GLY A 288 16.56 -3.65 5.52
CA GLY A 288 16.59 -3.66 4.06
C GLY A 288 16.69 -5.04 3.42
N ASP A 289 16.86 -6.10 4.23
CA ASP A 289 16.81 -7.46 3.72
C ASP A 289 15.40 -7.78 3.20
N LEU A 290 15.35 -8.57 2.14
CA LEU A 290 14.13 -9.04 1.52
C LEU A 290 14.28 -10.53 1.28
N PHE A 291 13.22 -11.29 1.49
CA PHE A 291 13.24 -12.74 1.37
C PHE A 291 11.96 -13.23 0.70
N LEU A 292 12.08 -14.37 0.03
CA LEU A 292 10.96 -15.20 -0.39
C LEU A 292 11.00 -16.49 0.43
N TYR A 293 9.92 -16.76 1.16
CA TYR A 293 9.73 -17.98 1.93
C TYR A 293 8.76 -18.91 1.20
N GLU A 294 9.13 -20.18 1.09
CA GLU A 294 8.25 -21.23 0.57
C GLU A 294 7.73 -22.05 1.75
N CYS A 295 6.47 -21.81 2.13
CA CYS A 295 5.90 -22.38 3.34
C CYS A 295 5.87 -23.92 3.35
N ALA A 296 5.46 -24.54 2.24
CA ALA A 296 5.32 -25.99 2.13
C ALA A 296 6.62 -26.75 2.43
N ASN A 297 7.76 -26.18 2.02
CA ASN A 297 9.08 -26.80 2.15
C ASN A 297 9.96 -26.14 3.22
N SER A 298 9.44 -25.12 3.91
CA SER A 298 10.18 -24.31 4.89
C SER A 298 11.49 -23.74 4.35
N LYS A 299 11.51 -23.36 3.07
CA LYS A 299 12.72 -22.91 2.38
C LYS A 299 12.76 -21.38 2.28
N VAL A 300 13.90 -20.79 2.64
CA VAL A 300 14.13 -19.34 2.57
C VAL A 300 15.03 -19.05 1.37
N PHE A 301 14.64 -18.08 0.55
CA PHE A 301 15.45 -17.54 -0.54
C PHE A 301 15.76 -16.07 -0.24
N PRO A 302 17.03 -15.71 0.02
CA PRO A 302 17.42 -14.32 0.18
C PRO A 302 17.28 -13.58 -1.15
N LEU A 303 16.57 -12.45 -1.11
CA LEU A 303 16.39 -11.49 -2.18
C LEU A 303 17.15 -10.20 -1.85
N GLU A 304 18.39 -10.28 -1.35
CA GLU A 304 19.19 -9.14 -0.84
C GLU A 304 19.07 -7.88 -1.71
N ALA A 305 18.27 -6.91 -1.25
CA ALA A 305 17.70 -5.89 -2.13
C ALA A 305 18.19 -4.47 -1.80
N HIS A 306 18.03 -4.08 -0.54
CA HIS A 306 18.04 -2.69 -0.12
C HIS A 306 19.06 -2.47 0.99
N ARG A 307 19.66 -1.29 1.05
CA ARG A 307 20.60 -0.91 2.14
C ARG A 307 19.89 -0.21 3.31
N SER A 308 18.59 -0.01 3.18
CA SER A 308 17.73 0.61 4.18
C SER A 308 16.37 -0.08 4.20
N ARG A 309 15.59 0.22 5.23
CA ARG A 309 14.27 -0.35 5.50
C ARG A 309 13.44 -0.54 4.24
N VAL A 310 12.93 -1.76 4.06
CA VAL A 310 11.92 -2.06 3.04
C VAL A 310 10.59 -1.45 3.50
N THR A 311 10.05 -0.54 2.70
CA THR A 311 8.83 0.22 3.05
C THR A 311 7.57 -0.45 2.55
N CYS A 312 7.65 -1.19 1.46
CA CYS A 312 6.55 -2.02 0.95
C CYS A 312 7.06 -3.11 0.00
N VAL A 313 6.22 -4.12 -0.18
CA VAL A 313 6.38 -5.13 -1.22
C VAL A 313 5.03 -5.42 -1.85
N GLU A 314 4.98 -5.51 -3.17
CA GLU A 314 3.76 -5.78 -3.92
C GLU A 314 4.01 -6.88 -4.93
N VAL A 315 3.03 -7.77 -5.08
CA VAL A 315 3.10 -8.91 -6.01
C VAL A 315 2.18 -8.62 -7.20
N SER A 316 2.66 -8.91 -8.40
CA SER A 316 1.89 -8.81 -9.65
C SER A 316 0.63 -9.69 -9.64
N HIS A 317 -0.37 -9.37 -10.46
CA HIS A 317 -1.63 -10.15 -10.51
C HIS A 317 -1.40 -11.63 -10.89
N GLN A 318 -0.42 -11.92 -11.75
CA GLN A 318 -0.07 -13.31 -12.11
C GLN A 318 0.90 -13.98 -11.13
N GLU A 319 1.28 -13.28 -10.06
CA GLU A 319 2.21 -13.75 -9.01
C GLU A 319 3.57 -14.22 -9.53
N GLN A 320 3.99 -13.71 -10.69
CA GLN A 320 5.29 -14.01 -11.30
C GLN A 320 6.36 -12.99 -10.93
N LEU A 321 5.94 -11.74 -10.73
CA LEU A 321 6.82 -10.64 -10.38
C LEU A 321 6.46 -10.06 -9.01
N ALA A 322 7.46 -9.56 -8.30
CA ALA A 322 7.28 -8.69 -7.15
C ALA A 322 8.09 -7.40 -7.31
N VAL A 323 7.57 -6.30 -6.77
CA VAL A 323 8.26 -5.02 -6.66
C VAL A 323 8.47 -4.72 -5.18
N SER A 324 9.70 -4.40 -4.80
CA SER A 324 10.02 -3.93 -3.45
C SER A 324 10.57 -2.51 -3.47
N GLY A 325 10.17 -1.74 -2.47
CA GLY A 325 10.56 -0.35 -2.26
C GLY A 325 11.29 -0.15 -0.94
N SER A 326 12.20 0.82 -0.89
CA SER A 326 12.93 1.19 0.32
C SER A 326 13.09 2.70 0.52
N GLU A 327 13.47 3.09 1.73
CA GLU A 327 13.71 4.49 2.10
C GLU A 327 14.82 5.16 1.26
N GLU A 328 15.78 4.36 0.76
CA GLU A 328 16.96 4.83 0.01
C GLU A 328 16.69 5.20 -1.44
N ALA A 329 15.43 5.39 -1.80
CA ALA A 329 15.07 5.70 -3.15
C ALA A 329 15.33 4.56 -4.17
N LEU A 330 15.09 3.31 -3.77
CA LEU A 330 15.35 2.15 -4.62
C LEU A 330 14.08 1.35 -4.90
N LEU A 331 13.90 1.00 -6.18
CA LEU A 331 12.93 0.01 -6.63
C LEU A 331 13.65 -1.22 -7.17
N CYS A 332 13.24 -2.38 -6.70
CA CYS A 332 13.73 -3.66 -7.19
C CYS A 332 12.58 -4.50 -7.76
N LEU A 333 12.81 -5.09 -8.94
CA LEU A 333 11.90 -6.02 -9.60
C LEU A 333 12.46 -7.44 -9.50
N TRP A 334 11.62 -8.35 -9.04
CA TRP A 334 11.95 -9.74 -8.73
C TRP A 334 11.15 -10.67 -9.61
N GLU A 335 11.80 -11.71 -10.15
CA GLU A 335 11.10 -12.86 -10.71
C GLU A 335 10.98 -13.94 -9.64
N LEU A 336 9.75 -14.21 -9.24
CA LEU A 336 9.44 -15.06 -8.09
C LEU A 336 9.68 -16.54 -8.40
N GLU A 337 9.41 -17.00 -9.62
CA GLU A 337 9.64 -18.40 -10.03
C GLU A 337 11.13 -18.76 -10.05
N ALA A 338 11.97 -17.86 -10.57
CA ALA A 338 13.41 -18.07 -10.60
C ALA A 338 14.09 -17.81 -9.24
N CYS A 339 13.37 -17.26 -8.27
CA CYS A 339 13.90 -16.71 -7.01
C CYS A 339 15.12 -15.80 -7.26
N LYS A 340 15.09 -15.01 -8.34
CA LYS A 340 16.23 -14.20 -8.79
C LYS A 340 15.85 -12.74 -8.87
N TRP A 341 16.79 -11.92 -8.41
CA TRP A 341 16.85 -10.52 -8.74
C TRP A 341 16.99 -10.36 -10.26
N LYS A 342 16.11 -9.56 -10.88
CA LYS A 342 16.18 -9.28 -12.32
C LYS A 342 16.72 -7.89 -12.61
N PHE A 343 16.12 -6.87 -11.99
CA PHE A 343 16.41 -5.48 -12.32
C PHE A 343 16.40 -4.60 -11.06
N LYS A 344 17.26 -3.59 -11.05
CA LYS A 344 17.35 -2.55 -10.02
C LYS A 344 17.23 -1.21 -10.70
N MET A 345 16.38 -0.36 -10.15
CA MET A 345 16.29 1.04 -10.51
C MET A 345 16.68 1.87 -9.29
N SER A 346 17.77 2.62 -9.41
CA SER A 346 18.23 3.55 -8.38
C SER A 346 18.09 4.98 -8.86
N TYR A 347 17.63 5.86 -7.98
CA TYR A 347 17.56 7.29 -8.26
C TYR A 347 18.64 8.01 -7.47
N THR A 348 19.52 8.75 -8.16
CA THR A 348 20.44 9.70 -7.55
C THR A 348 19.93 11.11 -7.80
N VAL A 349 19.76 11.94 -6.75
CA VAL A 349 19.60 13.39 -6.94
C VAL A 349 20.85 13.85 -7.68
N ARG A 350 20.72 14.38 -8.90
CA ARG A 350 21.79 15.25 -9.40
C ARG A 350 21.63 16.55 -8.63
N ASP A 351 22.37 16.68 -7.54
CA ASP A 351 22.50 17.98 -6.89
C ASP A 351 23.06 18.99 -7.89
N LEU A 352 22.57 20.22 -7.74
CA LEU A 352 22.88 21.47 -8.44
C LEU A 352 24.34 21.60 -8.91
N PRO A 353 24.62 22.41 -9.95
CA PRO A 353 25.94 22.53 -10.55
C PRO A 353 26.93 23.10 -9.52
N HIS A 354 27.67 22.21 -8.85
CA HIS A 354 28.85 22.62 -8.13
C HIS A 354 29.89 23.06 -9.15
N HIS A 355 30.32 24.30 -9.00
CA HIS A 355 31.37 24.95 -9.76
C HIS A 355 32.51 23.98 -10.09
N ILE A 356 32.84 23.92 -11.38
CA ILE A 356 34.06 23.32 -11.89
C ILE A 356 35.24 24.01 -11.20
N HIS A 357 35.80 23.38 -10.16
CA HIS A 357 37.19 23.62 -9.81
C HIS A 357 38.04 22.72 -10.70
N SER A 358 38.63 23.34 -11.71
CA SER A 358 39.78 22.80 -12.43
C SER A 358 40.92 22.54 -11.45
N GLY A 359 41.34 21.28 -11.33
CA GLY A 359 42.57 20.87 -10.67
C GLY A 359 43.09 19.63 -11.36
N SER A 360 44.21 19.77 -12.04
CA SER A 360 44.82 18.79 -12.93
C SER A 360 46.00 18.05 -12.27
N TRP A 361 46.28 16.86 -12.83
CA TRP A 361 47.51 16.05 -12.75
C TRP A 361 47.79 15.36 -11.39
N LEU A 362 48.11 14.07 -11.29
CA LEU A 362 48.71 13.07 -12.20
C LEU A 362 48.00 11.71 -12.05
#